data_AF-A0A074VRJ2-F1
#
_entry.id   AF-A0A074VRJ2-F1
#
_cell.length_a   1.000
_cell.length_b   1.000
_cell.length_c   1.000
_cell.angle_alpha   90.00
_cell.angle_beta   90.00
_cell.angle_gamma   90.00
#
_symmetry.space_group_name_H-M   'P 1'
#
loop_
_entity.id
_entity.type
_entity.pdbx_description
1 polymer ?
#
loop_
_entity_poly.entity_id
_entity_poly.type
_entity_poly.pdbx_seq_one_letter_code
_entity_poly.pdbx_strand_id
1 'polypeptide(L)'
;WTFRAHMSTLKQVLDRLDLARYHDAFVDEGFDSWDTLMDVTESDLEALNVKLGHRRKLQRAILNASKDRTPLPLLLHSASRDESAGLDEPKKTQTPHFRQQNSIESQEQDAAARNNGPPQRSKRKYRRHPKADEHAPERPPSAYVIFSNQIRDQLKGKDLSFTEIAKLVGERWQELGPNEKEPCEREAQALKDKYYSELRQYKKTPQYKQYQDYLIEFKAKHSGE
;
A
#
# COMPACT_ATOMS: atom_id res chain seq x y z
N TRP A 1 -47.18 1.88 -9.93
CA TRP A 1 -47.19 2.67 -8.69
C TRP A 1 -45.75 3.09 -8.43
N THR A 2 -45.52 4.40 -8.47
CA THR A 2 -44.22 5.08 -8.46
C THR A 2 -43.64 5.15 -7.05
N PHE A 3 -42.37 4.74 -6.88
CA PHE A 3 -41.61 5.08 -5.68
C PHE A 3 -40.28 5.72 -6.07
N ARG A 4 -40.38 7.03 -6.32
CA ARG A 4 -39.38 8.09 -6.17
C ARG A 4 -38.09 7.61 -5.47
N ALA A 5 -37.09 7.24 -6.26
CA ALA A 5 -35.70 7.41 -5.82
C ALA A 5 -35.58 8.89 -5.48
N HIS A 6 -35.36 9.17 -4.19
CA HIS A 6 -35.16 10.53 -3.71
C HIS A 6 -34.02 11.13 -4.54
N MET A 7 -34.35 12.08 -5.42
CA MET A 7 -33.37 12.98 -6.02
C MET A 7 -32.68 13.66 -4.85
N SER A 8 -31.56 13.09 -4.44
CA SER A 8 -30.79 13.60 -3.33
C SER A 8 -30.23 14.92 -3.82
N THR A 9 -30.74 16.03 -3.29
CA THR A 9 -30.22 17.35 -3.67
C THR A 9 -28.72 17.35 -3.44
N LEU A 10 -27.95 17.94 -4.35
CA LEU A 10 -26.50 18.01 -4.25
C LEU A 10 -26.05 18.44 -2.85
N LYS A 11 -26.72 19.45 -2.30
CA LYS A 11 -26.53 19.95 -0.93
C LYS A 11 -26.59 18.86 0.14
N GLN A 12 -27.60 18.00 0.11
CA GLN A 12 -27.75 16.90 1.08
C GLN A 12 -26.61 15.88 1.00
N VAL A 13 -26.08 15.62 -0.20
CA VAL A 13 -24.98 14.67 -0.37
C VAL A 13 -23.65 15.30 0.04
N LEU A 14 -23.43 16.56 -0.31
CA LEU A 14 -22.25 17.31 0.14
C LEU A 14 -22.23 17.49 1.65
N ASP A 15 -23.37 17.77 2.29
CA ASP A 15 -23.48 17.88 3.76
C ASP A 15 -23.11 16.57 4.46
N ARG A 16 -23.58 15.42 3.94
CA ARG A 16 -23.22 14.09 4.47
C ARG A 16 -21.72 13.77 4.36
N LEU A 17 -21.02 14.39 3.42
CA LEU A 17 -19.59 14.17 3.17
C LEU A 17 -18.69 15.21 3.87
N ASP A 18 -19.27 16.16 4.60
CA ASP A 18 -18.64 17.37 5.13
C ASP A 18 -18.02 18.27 4.04
N LEU A 19 -18.68 18.35 2.89
CA LEU A 19 -18.23 19.07 1.68
C LEU A 19 -19.16 20.22 1.27
N ALA A 20 -20.08 20.62 2.15
CA ALA A 20 -21.04 21.72 1.93
C ALA A 20 -20.41 23.00 1.37
N ARG A 21 -19.16 23.30 1.76
CA ARG A 21 -18.41 24.49 1.32
C ARG A 21 -18.19 24.60 -0.19
N TYR A 22 -18.31 23.49 -0.93
CA TYR A 22 -18.15 23.47 -2.39
C TYR A 22 -19.49 23.55 -3.12
N HIS A 23 -20.62 23.58 -2.40
CA HIS A 23 -21.95 23.58 -2.99
C HIS A 23 -22.11 24.71 -4.01
N ASP A 24 -21.80 25.94 -3.61
CA ASP A 24 -22.00 27.11 -4.47
C ASP A 24 -21.08 27.05 -5.69
N ALA A 25 -19.82 26.63 -5.51
CA ALA A 25 -18.88 26.43 -6.60
C ALA A 25 -19.32 25.34 -7.61
N PHE A 26 -20.04 24.31 -7.17
CA PHE A 26 -20.59 23.30 -8.07
C PHE A 26 -21.81 23.81 -8.83
N VAL A 27 -22.70 24.55 -8.17
CA VAL A 27 -23.90 25.13 -8.80
C VAL A 27 -23.55 26.20 -9.82
N ASP A 28 -22.57 27.06 -9.52
CA ASP A 28 -22.09 28.12 -10.42
C ASP A 28 -21.52 27.55 -11.74
N GLU A 29 -21.04 26.31 -11.69
CA GLU A 29 -20.41 25.60 -12.81
C GLU A 29 -21.37 24.59 -13.47
N GLY A 30 -22.65 24.64 -13.10
CA GLY A 30 -23.72 23.87 -13.74
C GLY A 30 -23.93 22.46 -13.17
N PHE A 31 -23.28 22.11 -12.07
CA PHE A 31 -23.51 20.85 -11.35
C PHE A 31 -24.48 21.11 -10.19
N ASP A 32 -25.77 21.22 -10.47
CA ASP A 32 -26.82 21.53 -9.49
C ASP A 32 -27.48 20.29 -8.86
N SER A 33 -27.18 19.10 -9.39
CA SER A 33 -27.75 17.82 -8.96
C SER A 33 -26.70 16.75 -8.67
N TRP A 34 -27.06 15.76 -7.85
CA TRP A 34 -26.18 14.61 -7.59
C TRP A 34 -25.95 13.78 -8.86
N ASP A 35 -26.96 13.64 -9.72
CA ASP A 35 -26.84 12.90 -10.99
C ASP A 35 -25.83 13.56 -11.94
N THR A 36 -25.87 14.89 -12.10
CA THR A 36 -24.86 15.62 -12.90
C THR A 36 -23.46 15.54 -12.28
N LEU A 37 -23.37 15.45 -10.94
CA LEU A 37 -22.08 15.29 -10.25
C LEU A 37 -21.47 13.89 -10.43
N MET A 38 -22.27 12.87 -10.74
CA MET A 38 -21.74 11.52 -10.98
C MET A 38 -20.91 11.42 -12.26
N ASP A 39 -21.15 12.32 -13.23
CA ASP A 39 -20.44 12.37 -14.51
C ASP A 39 -19.19 13.26 -14.47
N VAL A 40 -18.92 13.91 -13.33
CA VAL A 40 -17.77 14.80 -13.12
C VAL A 40 -16.45 14.03 -13.15
N THR A 41 -15.52 14.50 -13.97
CA THR A 41 -14.16 13.92 -14.07
C THR A 41 -13.22 14.49 -13.01
N GLU A 42 -12.06 13.85 -12.81
CA GLU A 42 -11.04 14.37 -11.89
C GLU A 42 -10.51 15.75 -12.31
N SER A 43 -10.47 16.03 -13.62
CA SER A 43 -10.04 17.31 -14.18
C SER A 43 -11.00 18.45 -13.80
N ASP A 44 -12.30 18.18 -13.81
CA ASP A 44 -13.33 19.17 -13.45
C ASP A 44 -13.24 19.52 -11.95
N LEU A 45 -13.05 18.53 -11.07
CA LEU A 45 -12.85 18.77 -9.64
C LEU A 45 -11.55 19.54 -9.33
N GLU A 46 -10.56 19.43 -10.19
CA GLU A 46 -9.31 20.18 -10.08
C GLU A 46 -9.48 21.64 -10.52
N ALA A 47 -10.20 21.90 -11.60
CA ALA A 47 -10.56 23.25 -12.04
C ALA A 47 -11.37 24.01 -10.97
N LEU A 48 -12.23 23.29 -10.23
CA LEU A 48 -13.01 23.83 -9.09
C LEU A 48 -12.20 23.96 -7.79
N ASN A 49 -10.88 23.74 -7.84
CA ASN A 49 -9.95 23.84 -6.73
C ASN A 49 -10.35 23.00 -5.49
N VAL A 50 -11.04 21.88 -5.73
CA VAL A 50 -11.46 20.96 -4.66
C VAL A 50 -10.22 20.22 -4.16
N LYS A 51 -9.95 20.27 -2.85
CA LYS A 51 -8.74 19.63 -2.27
C LYS A 51 -8.74 18.12 -2.55
N LEU A 52 -7.57 17.54 -2.84
CA LEU A 52 -7.41 16.12 -3.19
C LEU A 52 -8.10 15.13 -2.23
N GLY A 53 -8.06 15.40 -0.92
CA GLY A 53 -8.75 14.57 0.08
C GLY A 53 -10.29 14.61 -0.03
N HIS A 54 -10.84 15.75 -0.45
CA HIS A 54 -12.27 15.95 -0.70
C HIS A 54 -12.70 15.33 -2.04
N ARG A 55 -11.86 15.46 -3.09
CA ARG A 55 -12.04 14.76 -4.37
C ARG A 55 -12.17 13.25 -4.17
N ARG A 56 -11.28 12.65 -3.35
CA ARG A 56 -11.34 11.23 -2.99
C ARG A 56 -12.59 10.83 -2.21
N LYS A 57 -13.17 11.72 -1.40
CA LYS A 57 -14.45 11.46 -0.71
C LYS A 57 -15.62 11.44 -1.69
N LEU A 58 -15.67 12.41 -2.61
CA LEU A 58 -16.67 12.49 -3.67
C LEU A 58 -16.61 11.28 -4.61
N GLN A 59 -15.43 10.94 -5.11
CA GLN A 59 -15.23 9.77 -5.98
C GLN A 59 -15.69 8.47 -5.31
N ARG A 60 -15.42 8.27 -4.01
CA ARG A 60 -15.93 7.10 -3.27
C ARG A 60 -17.45 7.11 -3.13
N ALA A 61 -18.05 8.28 -2.91
CA ALA A 61 -19.50 8.40 -2.81
C ALA A 61 -20.18 8.13 -4.16
N ILE A 62 -19.61 8.62 -5.27
CA ILE A 62 -20.06 8.34 -6.64
C ILE A 62 -19.95 6.84 -6.95
N LEU A 63 -18.81 6.21 -6.66
CA LEU A 63 -18.60 4.76 -6.85
C LEU A 63 -19.50 3.87 -5.98
N ASN A 64 -19.95 4.37 -4.83
CA ASN A 64 -20.89 3.63 -3.98
C ASN A 64 -22.34 3.82 -4.47
N ALA A 65 -22.71 5.03 -4.90
CA ALA A 65 -24.01 5.30 -5.52
C ALA A 65 -24.19 4.57 -6.86
N SER A 66 -23.11 4.33 -7.60
CA SER A 66 -23.13 3.57 -8.85
C SER A 66 -23.29 2.06 -8.66
N LYS A 67 -22.98 1.51 -7.47
CA LYS A 67 -23.13 0.07 -7.16
C LYS A 67 -24.57 -0.38 -6.93
N ASP A 68 -25.48 0.56 -6.66
CA ASP A 68 -26.91 0.30 -6.50
C ASP A 68 -27.67 0.30 -7.84
N ARG A 69 -27.00 0.62 -8.96
CA ARG A 69 -27.47 0.27 -10.30
C ARG A 69 -27.06 -1.18 -10.56
N THR A 70 -28.05 -2.07 -10.60
CA THR A 70 -27.91 -3.52 -10.84
C THR A 70 -26.75 -3.90 -11.77
N PRO A 71 -25.87 -4.84 -11.35
CA PRO A 71 -24.71 -5.24 -12.14
C PRO A 71 -25.14 -6.18 -13.27
N LEU A 72 -24.81 -5.81 -14.52
CA LEU A 72 -24.69 -6.81 -15.59
C LEU A 72 -23.39 -7.60 -15.39
N PRO A 73 -23.40 -8.91 -15.70
CA PRO A 73 -22.45 -9.86 -15.15
C PRO A 73 -21.04 -9.65 -15.70
N LEU A 74 -20.05 -9.77 -14.79
CA LEU A 74 -18.67 -10.06 -15.13
C LEU A 74 -18.63 -11.36 -15.94
N LEU A 75 -18.52 -11.20 -17.25
CA LEU A 75 -18.43 -12.29 -18.19
C LEU A 75 -16.96 -12.77 -18.24
N LEU A 76 -16.57 -13.51 -17.20
CA LEU A 76 -15.42 -14.39 -17.23
C LEU A 76 -15.77 -15.56 -18.16
N HIS A 77 -15.49 -15.43 -19.45
CA HIS A 77 -15.40 -16.58 -20.35
C HIS A 77 -13.95 -17.02 -20.46
N SER A 78 -13.57 -17.92 -19.56
CA SER A 78 -12.45 -18.84 -19.76
C SER A 78 -13.02 -20.22 -20.12
N ALA A 79 -13.07 -20.51 -21.41
CA ALA A 79 -13.14 -21.83 -22.04
C ALA A 79 -13.01 -21.56 -23.56
N SER A 80 -12.26 -22.25 -24.41
CA SER A 80 -11.42 -23.46 -24.36
C SER A 80 -10.90 -23.69 -25.80
N ARG A 81 -9.89 -24.55 -25.96
CA ARG A 81 -9.30 -25.14 -27.20
C ARG A 81 -8.11 -24.39 -27.81
N ASP A 82 -7.00 -25.03 -28.20
CA ASP A 82 -6.87 -26.40 -28.75
C ASP A 82 -5.59 -27.16 -28.36
N GLU A 83 -5.70 -28.48 -28.47
CA GLU A 83 -4.68 -29.55 -28.42
C GLU A 83 -3.54 -29.41 -29.46
N SER A 84 -2.32 -29.86 -29.10
CA SER A 84 -1.58 -30.95 -29.79
C SER A 84 -0.04 -30.82 -29.74
N ALA A 85 0.60 -31.92 -29.27
CA ALA A 85 1.98 -32.41 -29.50
C ALA A 85 3.20 -31.57 -29.02
N GLY A 86 4.25 -32.09 -28.39
CA GLY A 86 4.69 -33.44 -28.00
C GLY A 86 6.21 -33.41 -27.72
N LEU A 87 6.68 -34.16 -26.69
CA LEU A 87 8.08 -34.59 -26.39
C LEU A 87 9.13 -33.46 -26.13
N ASP A 88 10.01 -33.46 -25.13
CA ASP A 88 10.75 -34.52 -24.41
C ASP A 88 11.31 -33.95 -23.05
N GLU A 89 11.48 -34.79 -22.03
CA GLU A 89 12.17 -34.53 -20.72
C GLU A 89 13.71 -34.83 -20.90
N PRO A 90 14.70 -34.64 -19.95
CA PRO A 90 14.54 -34.76 -18.49
C PRO A 90 15.50 -34.03 -17.49
N LYS A 91 15.14 -34.15 -16.20
CA LYS A 91 15.96 -34.29 -14.94
C LYS A 91 16.20 -33.14 -13.92
N LYS A 92 15.65 -33.42 -12.71
CA LYS A 92 16.19 -33.38 -11.31
C LYS A 92 16.48 -32.01 -10.65
N THR A 93 15.99 -31.68 -9.44
CA THR A 93 16.23 -32.32 -8.11
C THR A 93 15.28 -31.68 -7.06
N GLN A 94 14.31 -32.37 -6.43
CA GLN A 94 14.29 -33.00 -5.07
C GLN A 94 14.83 -32.14 -3.88
N THR A 95 13.98 -31.47 -3.07
CA THR A 95 13.31 -31.82 -1.76
C THR A 95 13.98 -31.11 -0.55
N PRO A 96 13.41 -31.01 0.70
CA PRO A 96 12.03 -31.21 1.19
C PRO A 96 11.48 -30.19 2.27
N HIS A 97 10.15 -30.23 2.46
CA HIS A 97 9.27 -30.06 3.66
C HIS A 97 9.58 -29.11 4.85
N PHE A 98 8.55 -28.38 5.34
CA PHE A 98 7.88 -28.66 6.65
C PHE A 98 6.66 -27.76 6.96
N ARG A 99 5.60 -28.39 7.53
CA ARG A 99 4.54 -27.87 8.43
C ARG A 99 3.32 -27.14 7.83
N GLN A 100 2.05 -27.43 8.15
CA GLN A 100 1.34 -28.51 8.85
C GLN A 100 -0.16 -28.31 8.55
N GLN A 101 -0.88 -29.42 8.40
CA GLN A 101 -2.34 -29.50 8.32
C GLN A 101 -2.99 -29.09 9.65
N ASN A 102 -4.15 -28.44 9.61
CA ASN A 102 -5.29 -28.84 10.44
C ASN A 102 -6.62 -28.26 9.93
N SER A 103 -7.62 -29.12 10.06
CA SER A 103 -8.92 -29.13 9.39
C SER A 103 -9.97 -28.23 10.02
N ILE A 104 -10.96 -27.95 9.16
CA ILE A 104 -12.33 -27.50 9.39
C ILE A 104 -13.06 -28.46 10.35
N GLU A 105 -13.85 -27.96 11.31
CA GLU A 105 -15.32 -28.19 11.43
C GLU A 105 -15.95 -27.57 12.72
N SER A 106 -17.24 -27.24 12.58
CA SER A 106 -18.28 -26.97 13.60
C SER A 106 -18.65 -25.51 13.94
N GLN A 107 -19.61 -25.01 13.15
CA GLN A 107 -20.82 -24.24 13.50
C GLN A 107 -21.45 -24.70 14.84
N GLU A 108 -22.31 -24.01 15.59
CA GLU A 108 -23.13 -22.79 15.51
C GLU A 108 -23.70 -22.63 16.93
N GLN A 109 -23.80 -21.41 17.51
CA GLN A 109 -24.87 -21.03 18.44
C GLN A 109 -24.77 -19.53 18.82
N ASP A 110 -25.96 -18.94 19.02
CA ASP A 110 -26.27 -17.60 19.56
C ASP A 110 -26.34 -16.41 18.60
N ALA A 111 -27.41 -16.43 17.82
CA ALA A 111 -28.05 -15.26 17.23
C ALA A 111 -28.95 -14.55 18.26
N ALA A 112 -28.46 -13.50 18.93
CA ALA A 112 -29.31 -12.48 19.58
C ALA A 112 -28.52 -11.22 19.99
N ALA A 113 -28.18 -10.33 19.04
CA ALA A 113 -27.96 -8.90 19.32
C ALA A 113 -27.86 -8.09 18.01
N ARG A 114 -29.01 -7.82 17.38
CA ARG A 114 -29.10 -6.76 16.36
C ARG A 114 -29.34 -5.43 17.07
N ASN A 115 -28.28 -4.69 17.35
CA ASN A 115 -28.35 -3.23 17.38
C ASN A 115 -26.97 -2.55 17.28
N ASN A 116 -26.96 -1.42 16.56
CA ASN A 116 -25.96 -0.35 16.52
C ASN A 116 -24.84 -0.38 15.45
N GLY A 117 -25.16 0.26 14.31
CA GLY A 117 -24.27 1.20 13.57
C GLY A 117 -23.05 0.63 12.83
N PRO A 118 -22.52 1.34 11.82
CA PRO A 118 -21.24 1.00 11.23
C PRO A 118 -20.16 1.06 12.32
N PRO A 119 -19.26 0.06 12.44
CA PRO A 119 -18.25 0.04 13.48
C PRO A 119 -17.41 1.32 13.37
N GLN A 120 -17.54 2.19 14.36
CA GLN A 120 -16.64 3.31 14.58
C GLN A 120 -15.24 2.70 14.71
N ARG A 121 -14.46 2.71 13.63
CA ARG A 121 -13.05 2.27 13.63
C ARG A 121 -12.33 3.19 14.62
N SER A 122 -12.21 2.74 15.86
CA SER A 122 -11.39 3.41 16.87
C SER A 122 -9.99 3.57 16.27
N LYS A 123 -9.48 4.81 16.25
CA LYS A 123 -8.11 5.08 15.81
C LYS A 123 -7.18 4.15 16.60
N ARG A 124 -6.38 3.34 15.90
CA ARG A 124 -5.43 2.41 16.55
C ARG A 124 -4.52 3.22 17.49
N LYS A 125 -4.40 2.78 18.74
CA LYS A 125 -3.49 3.38 19.73
C LYS A 125 -2.07 3.33 19.17
N TYR A 126 -1.36 4.46 19.23
CA TYR A 126 0.01 4.55 18.78
C TYR A 126 0.92 3.71 19.69
N ARG A 127 1.63 2.72 19.12
CA ARG A 127 2.68 1.99 19.82
C ARG A 127 3.99 2.77 19.69
N ARG A 128 4.61 3.07 20.83
CA ARG A 128 5.94 3.70 20.86
C ARG A 128 6.98 2.70 20.35
N HIS A 129 7.99 3.22 19.65
CA HIS A 129 9.13 2.45 19.18
C HIS A 129 10.36 2.75 20.04
N PRO A 130 11.26 1.78 20.29
CA PRO A 130 12.52 2.06 20.96
C PRO A 130 13.34 3.08 20.17
N LYS A 131 14.13 3.89 20.88
CA LYS A 131 15.15 4.75 20.28
C LYS A 131 16.16 3.91 19.52
N ALA A 132 16.68 4.44 18.42
CA ALA A 132 17.77 3.81 17.68
C ALA A 132 19.07 3.87 18.50
N ASP A 133 19.94 2.91 18.26
CA ASP A 133 21.27 2.82 18.87
C ASP A 133 22.27 3.63 18.04
N GLU A 134 22.92 4.63 18.65
CA GLU A 134 23.91 5.49 17.98
C GLU A 134 25.25 4.77 17.74
N HIS A 135 25.54 3.72 18.50
CA HIS A 135 26.81 2.99 18.41
C HIS A 135 26.72 1.72 17.55
N ALA A 136 25.51 1.31 17.17
CA ALA A 136 25.33 0.17 16.30
C ALA A 136 25.80 0.50 14.88
N PRO A 137 26.52 -0.42 14.20
CA PRO A 137 26.86 -0.22 12.80
C PRO A 137 25.58 -0.07 11.97
N GLU A 138 25.64 0.81 10.97
CA GLU A 138 24.50 1.06 10.10
C GLU A 138 24.21 -0.12 9.18
N ARG A 139 22.93 -0.31 8.83
CA ARG A 139 22.55 -1.40 7.93
C ARG A 139 23.11 -1.14 6.52
N PRO A 140 23.77 -2.11 5.91
CA PRO A 140 24.36 -1.95 4.59
C PRO A 140 23.25 -1.82 3.52
N PRO A 141 23.46 -1.00 2.48
CA PRO A 141 22.52 -0.89 1.38
C PRO A 141 22.46 -2.19 0.56
N SER A 142 21.30 -2.47 -0.04
CA SER A 142 21.17 -3.57 -1.00
C SER A 142 21.67 -3.17 -2.39
N ALA A 143 21.89 -4.14 -3.28
CA ALA A 143 22.31 -3.91 -4.66
C ALA A 143 21.40 -2.91 -5.40
N TYR A 144 20.08 -3.06 -5.22
CA TYR A 144 19.11 -2.13 -5.76
C TYR A 144 19.25 -0.72 -5.17
N VAL A 145 19.49 -0.59 -3.87
CA VAL A 145 19.66 0.73 -3.22
C VAL A 145 20.92 1.43 -3.74
N ILE A 146 22.02 0.68 -3.86
CA ILE A 146 23.28 1.18 -4.45
C ILE A 146 23.01 1.69 -5.88
N PHE A 147 22.40 0.86 -6.73
CA PHE A 147 22.01 1.25 -8.08
C PHE A 147 21.09 2.48 -8.10
N SER A 148 20.06 2.50 -7.24
CA SER A 148 19.10 3.59 -7.17
C SER A 148 19.77 4.92 -6.82
N ASN A 149 20.78 4.90 -5.94
CA ASN A 149 21.53 6.09 -5.56
C ASN A 149 22.43 6.54 -6.71
N GLN A 150 23.12 5.63 -7.39
CA GLN A 150 23.92 5.96 -8.57
C GLN A 150 23.09 6.65 -9.66
N ILE A 151 21.90 6.11 -9.97
CA ILE A 151 21.01 6.72 -10.96
C ILE A 151 20.45 8.06 -10.46
N ARG A 152 20.05 8.16 -9.18
CA ARG A 152 19.63 9.45 -8.60
C ARG A 152 20.72 10.50 -8.69
N ASP A 153 21.97 10.14 -8.46
CA ASP A 153 23.12 11.04 -8.57
C ASP A 153 23.36 11.47 -10.02
N GLN A 154 23.20 10.57 -11.00
CA GLN A 154 23.26 10.91 -12.44
C GLN A 154 22.12 11.83 -12.89
N LEU A 155 20.97 11.75 -12.23
CA LEU A 155 19.79 12.57 -12.54
C LEU A 155 19.72 13.84 -11.67
N LYS A 156 20.68 14.03 -10.77
CA LYS A 156 20.76 15.18 -9.89
C LYS A 156 20.92 16.45 -10.73
N GLY A 157 20.05 17.45 -10.49
CA GLY A 157 20.04 18.69 -11.25
C GLY A 157 19.17 18.66 -12.52
N LYS A 158 18.48 17.56 -12.81
CA LYS A 158 17.37 17.56 -13.76
C LYS A 158 16.08 17.97 -13.03
N ASP A 159 15.19 18.68 -13.71
CA ASP A 159 13.87 19.08 -13.19
C ASP A 159 12.88 17.90 -13.21
N LEU A 160 13.29 16.75 -12.66
CA LEU A 160 12.45 15.57 -12.52
C LEU A 160 11.98 15.48 -11.07
N SER A 161 10.69 15.20 -10.89
CA SER A 161 10.14 14.93 -9.57
C SER A 161 10.72 13.63 -8.99
N PHE A 162 10.77 13.54 -7.66
CA PHE A 162 11.20 12.32 -6.95
C PHE A 162 10.43 11.08 -7.44
N THR A 163 9.14 11.23 -7.72
CA THR A 163 8.27 10.16 -8.23
C THR A 163 8.69 9.67 -9.61
N GLU A 164 9.06 10.58 -10.51
CA GLU A 164 9.53 10.22 -11.86
C GLU A 164 10.89 9.55 -11.80
N ILE A 165 11.80 10.04 -10.95
CA ILE A 165 13.10 9.42 -10.72
C ILE A 165 12.91 7.99 -10.17
N ALA A 166 12.00 7.79 -9.21
CA ALA A 166 11.73 6.47 -8.65
C ALA A 166 11.17 5.49 -9.69
N LYS A 167 10.27 5.95 -10.57
CA LYS A 167 9.75 5.13 -11.70
C LYS A 167 10.87 4.72 -12.64
N LEU A 168 11.67 5.68 -13.09
CA LEU A 168 12.78 5.46 -14.02
C LEU A 168 13.82 4.49 -13.44
N VAL A 169 14.18 4.65 -12.16
CA VAL A 169 15.10 3.71 -11.48
C VAL A 169 14.53 2.29 -11.45
N GLY A 170 13.23 2.16 -11.17
CA GLY A 170 12.53 0.87 -11.15
C GLY A 170 12.56 0.18 -12.51
N GLU A 171 12.20 0.90 -13.57
CA GLU A 171 12.22 0.41 -14.96
C GLU A 171 13.62 -0.04 -15.37
N ARG A 172 14.62 0.83 -15.17
CA ARG A 172 16.02 0.53 -15.50
C ARG A 172 16.51 -0.73 -14.78
N TRP A 173 16.22 -0.87 -13.49
CA TRP A 173 16.63 -2.07 -12.74
C TRP A 173 15.99 -3.35 -13.28
N GLN A 174 14.73 -3.30 -13.75
CA GLN A 174 14.09 -4.47 -14.35
C GLN A 174 14.69 -4.82 -15.72
N GLU A 175 15.06 -3.82 -16.51
CA GLU A 175 15.69 -4.00 -17.83
C GLU A 175 17.12 -4.55 -17.75
N LEU A 176 17.86 -4.24 -16.68
CA LEU A 176 19.25 -4.71 -16.52
C LEU A 176 19.36 -6.23 -16.50
N GLY A 177 20.30 -6.74 -17.29
CA GLY A 177 20.68 -8.16 -17.29
C GLY A 177 21.45 -8.57 -16.03
N PRO A 178 21.64 -9.89 -15.77
CA PRO A 178 22.39 -10.37 -14.62
C PRO A 178 23.83 -9.86 -14.59
N ASN A 179 24.48 -9.74 -15.75
CA ASN A 179 25.86 -9.24 -15.85
C ASN A 179 25.98 -7.75 -15.47
N GLU A 180 24.95 -6.96 -15.72
CA GLU A 180 24.95 -5.53 -15.40
C GLU A 180 24.56 -5.26 -13.94
N LYS A 181 23.81 -6.19 -13.34
CA LYS A 181 23.48 -6.19 -11.90
C LYS A 181 24.65 -6.65 -11.03
N GLU A 182 25.49 -7.54 -11.56
CA GLU A 182 26.64 -8.13 -10.87
C GLU A 182 27.53 -7.11 -10.12
N PRO A 183 27.95 -5.96 -10.69
CA PRO A 183 28.77 -5.00 -9.94
C PRO A 183 28.04 -4.44 -8.71
N CYS A 184 26.75 -4.14 -8.83
CA CYS A 184 25.93 -3.65 -7.70
C CYS A 184 25.73 -4.75 -6.65
N GLU A 185 25.56 -6.00 -7.07
CA GLU A 185 25.43 -7.16 -6.19
C GLU A 185 26.73 -7.46 -5.44
N ARG A 186 27.87 -7.40 -6.13
CA ARG A 186 29.20 -7.56 -5.55
C ARG A 186 29.49 -6.47 -4.51
N GLU A 187 29.19 -5.22 -4.83
CA GLU A 187 29.36 -4.10 -3.89
C GLU A 187 28.46 -4.26 -2.65
N ALA A 188 27.19 -4.60 -2.85
CA ALA A 188 26.26 -4.86 -1.75
C ALA A 188 26.73 -6.01 -0.85
N GLN A 189 27.26 -7.08 -1.45
CA GLN A 189 27.78 -8.22 -0.71
C GLN A 189 29.02 -7.84 0.11
N ALA A 190 29.95 -7.07 -0.48
CA ALA A 190 31.13 -6.58 0.24
C ALA A 190 30.75 -5.68 1.44
N LEU A 191 29.81 -4.75 1.25
CA LEU A 191 29.30 -3.89 2.33
C LEU A 191 28.60 -4.71 3.42
N LYS A 192 27.85 -5.74 3.02
CA LYS A 192 27.18 -6.67 3.93
C LYS A 192 28.18 -7.46 4.78
N ASP A 193 29.25 -7.96 4.18
CA ASP A 193 30.29 -8.70 4.89
C ASP A 193 31.06 -7.79 5.87
N LYS A 194 31.36 -6.56 5.46
CA LYS A 194 31.95 -5.53 6.34
C LYS A 194 31.04 -5.25 7.54
N TYR A 195 29.74 -5.00 7.30
CA TYR A 195 28.76 -4.78 8.35
C TYR A 195 28.70 -5.95 9.35
N TYR A 196 28.69 -7.20 8.89
CA TYR A 196 28.66 -8.35 9.80
C TYR A 196 29.95 -8.50 10.61
N SER A 197 31.09 -8.10 10.06
CA SER A 197 32.35 -8.03 10.80
C SER A 197 32.26 -7.00 11.93
N GLU A 198 31.84 -5.78 11.61
CA GLU A 198 31.68 -4.67 12.58
C GLU A 198 30.62 -5.00 13.63
N LEU A 199 29.48 -5.58 13.23
CA LEU A 199 28.43 -6.00 14.15
C LEU A 199 28.91 -7.08 15.12
N ARG A 200 29.76 -8.01 14.68
CA ARG A 200 30.37 -9.02 15.57
C ARG A 200 31.30 -8.38 16.60
N GLN A 201 32.01 -7.32 16.24
CA GLN A 201 32.84 -6.56 17.19
C GLN A 201 31.95 -5.75 18.14
N TYR A 202 30.95 -5.05 17.60
CA TYR A 202 30.00 -4.24 18.35
C TYR A 202 29.29 -5.03 19.45
N LYS A 203 28.85 -6.26 19.16
CA LYS A 203 28.20 -7.15 20.13
C LYS A 203 29.04 -7.49 21.36
N LYS A 204 30.37 -7.32 21.30
CA LYS A 204 31.29 -7.55 22.42
C LYS A 204 31.49 -6.31 23.30
N THR A 205 31.02 -5.15 22.86
CA THR A 205 31.23 -3.88 23.53
C THR A 205 30.23 -3.66 24.69
N PRO A 206 30.58 -2.89 25.72
CA PRO A 206 29.66 -2.54 26.80
C PRO A 206 28.47 -1.71 26.30
N GLN A 207 28.64 -0.92 25.24
CA GLN A 207 27.58 -0.12 24.61
C GLN A 207 26.42 -1.01 24.13
N TYR A 208 26.73 -2.14 23.47
CA TYR A 208 25.70 -3.10 23.05
C TYR A 208 24.91 -3.63 24.24
N LYS A 209 25.59 -3.93 25.37
CA LYS A 209 24.92 -4.41 26.58
C LYS A 209 23.97 -3.35 27.16
N GLN A 210 24.43 -2.10 27.28
CA GLN A 210 23.60 -0.99 27.75
C GLN A 210 22.35 -0.81 26.87
N TYR A 211 22.50 -0.93 25.55
CA TYR A 211 21.38 -0.84 24.63
C TYR A 211 20.41 -2.03 24.78
N GLN A 212 20.91 -3.26 24.99
CA GLN A 212 20.05 -4.42 25.27
C GLN A 212 19.24 -4.24 26.57
N ASP A 213 19.87 -3.75 27.63
CA ASP A 213 19.21 -3.46 28.90
C ASP A 213 18.10 -2.39 28.71
N TYR A 214 18.40 -1.34 27.95
CA TYR A 214 17.41 -0.34 27.53
C TYR A 214 16.23 -0.95 26.76
N LEU A 215 16.47 -1.87 25.82
CA LEU A 215 15.40 -2.54 25.06
C LEU A 215 14.50 -3.39 25.95
N ILE A 216 15.07 -4.07 26.95
CA ILE A 216 14.32 -4.86 27.93
C ILE A 216 13.42 -3.95 28.76
N GLU A 217 13.96 -2.85 29.30
CA GLU A 217 13.20 -1.87 30.05
C GLU A 217 12.10 -1.21 29.21
N PHE A 218 12.42 -0.83 27.97
CA PHE A 218 11.46 -0.22 27.06
C PHE A 218 10.29 -1.17 26.78
N LYS A 219 10.58 -2.45 26.53
CA LYS A 219 9.55 -3.47 26.31
C LYS A 219 8.70 -3.67 27.57
N ALA A 220 9.31 -3.75 28.75
CA ALA A 220 8.59 -3.90 30.01
C ALA A 220 7.66 -2.71 30.31
N LYS A 221 8.12 -1.48 30.05
CA LYS A 221 7.33 -0.24 30.22
C LYS A 221 6.13 -0.16 29.28
N HIS A 222 6.21 -0.76 28.09
CA HIS A 222 5.19 -0.66 27.05
C HIS A 222 4.47 -1.98 26.69
N SER A 223 4.73 -3.08 27.41
CA SER A 223 4.05 -4.37 27.20
C SER A 223 2.70 -4.49 27.91
N GLY A 224 2.40 -3.59 28.86
CA GLY A 224 1.16 -3.59 29.66
C GLY A 224 0.13 -2.51 29.28
N GLU A 225 0.32 -1.81 28.15
CA GLU A 225 -0.54 -0.71 27.65
C GLU A 225 -1.32 -1.06 26.38
#